data_AF-A0A2K6KEB0-F1
#
_entry.id   AF-A0A2K6KEB0-F1
#
_cell.length_a   1.000
_cell.length_b   1.000
_cell.length_c   1.000
_cell.angle_alpha   90.00
_cell.angle_beta   90.00
_cell.angle_gamma   90.00
#
_symmetry.space_group_name_H-M   'P 1'
#
loop_
_entity.id
_entity.type
_entity.pdbx_description
1 polymer ?
#
loop_
_entity_poly.entity_id
_entity_poly.type
_entity_poly.pdbx_seq_one_letter_code
_entity_poly.pdbx_strand_id
1 'polypeptide(L)'
;MWYRPSDFYTVHLVREDVLNSLNNNFLQTLNQAWNDHQTAMVMIRDILMYMDRVYVQQNNVENVYNLGLIIFRDQVVRYGCIRDHLRQTLLDMIARERKGEVVDRGAIRNACQMLMILGLEGRSVYEEDFEAPFLEMSAEFFQMESQKFLAENSASVYIKKVEARINEEIERVMHCLDKSTEEPIVKVVERELISKHMKTIVEMENSGLVHMLKNGKTEGKCYRLKNN
;
A
#
# COMPACT_ATOMS: atom_id res chain seq x y z
N MET A 1 -10.33 20.48 -30.97
CA MET A 1 -10.59 19.02 -30.86
C MET A 1 -9.80 18.33 -31.96
N TRP A 2 -8.53 18.04 -31.71
CA TRP A 2 -7.66 17.32 -32.65
C TRP A 2 -6.99 16.16 -31.90
N TYR A 3 -7.80 15.16 -31.53
CA TYR A 3 -7.27 13.85 -31.11
C TYR A 3 -7.06 13.03 -32.38
N ARG A 4 -5.80 12.73 -32.75
CA ARG A 4 -5.51 11.86 -33.91
C ARG A 4 -5.59 10.39 -33.50
N PRO A 5 -6.02 9.49 -34.40
CA PRO A 5 -6.10 8.05 -34.13
C PRO A 5 -4.77 7.37 -33.77
N SER A 6 -3.62 7.96 -34.12
CA SER A 6 -2.28 7.40 -33.86
C SER A 6 -1.95 7.29 -32.37
N ASP A 7 -2.44 8.22 -31.54
CA ASP A 7 -2.16 8.24 -30.10
C ASP A 7 -2.93 7.13 -29.36
N PHE A 8 -4.01 6.62 -29.97
CA PHE A 8 -4.76 5.47 -29.46
C PHE A 8 -4.03 4.14 -29.67
N TYR A 9 -3.23 4.00 -30.74
CA TYR A 9 -2.62 2.70 -31.06
C TYR A 9 -1.57 2.29 -30.02
N THR A 10 -0.69 3.20 -29.60
CA THR A 10 0.41 2.85 -28.68
C THR A 10 -0.11 2.54 -27.29
N VAL A 11 -1.06 3.34 -26.77
CA VAL A 11 -1.66 3.11 -25.45
C VAL A 11 -2.51 1.84 -25.45
N HIS A 12 -3.22 1.56 -26.56
CA HIS A 12 -3.95 0.31 -26.72
C HIS A 12 -3.01 -0.89 -26.73
N LEU A 13 -1.88 -0.84 -27.45
CA LEU A 13 -0.89 -1.91 -27.46
C LEU A 13 -0.33 -2.18 -26.05
N VAL A 14 0.09 -1.13 -25.34
CA VAL A 14 0.59 -1.26 -23.97
C VAL A 14 -0.47 -1.88 -23.04
N ARG A 15 -1.72 -1.44 -23.15
CA ARG A 15 -2.83 -2.03 -22.39
C ARG A 15 -2.98 -3.52 -22.71
N GLU A 16 -3.05 -3.89 -23.99
CA GLU A 16 -3.23 -5.28 -24.41
C GLU A 16 -2.07 -6.17 -23.94
N ASP A 17 -0.83 -5.69 -23.98
CA ASP A 17 0.33 -6.44 -23.47
C ASP A 17 0.21 -6.72 -21.97
N VAL A 18 -0.27 -5.74 -21.18
CA VAL A 18 -0.55 -5.92 -19.74
C VAL A 18 -1.75 -6.85 -19.51
N LEU A 19 -2.79 -6.78 -20.34
CA LEU A 19 -3.94 -7.67 -20.25
C LEU A 19 -3.57 -9.14 -20.54
N ASN A 20 -2.70 -9.34 -21.52
CA ASN A 20 -2.23 -10.67 -21.90
C ASN A 20 -1.32 -11.30 -20.83
N SER A 21 -0.74 -10.51 -19.92
CA SER A 21 0.13 -10.97 -18.85
C SER A 21 -0.55 -11.12 -17.48
N LEU A 22 -1.87 -10.88 -17.37
CA LEU A 22 -2.61 -10.95 -16.09
C LEU A 22 -2.32 -12.25 -15.31
N ASN A 23 -2.28 -13.39 -15.99
CA ASN A 23 -2.05 -14.68 -15.34
C ASN A 23 -0.58 -15.16 -15.39
N ASN A 24 0.34 -14.36 -15.93
CA ASN A 24 1.74 -14.75 -16.09
C ASN A 24 2.66 -13.52 -16.11
N ASN A 25 3.45 -13.34 -15.04
CA ASN A 25 4.40 -12.23 -14.85
C ASN A 25 3.77 -10.82 -14.88
N PHE A 26 2.51 -10.68 -14.48
CA PHE A 26 1.75 -9.43 -14.50
C PHE A 26 2.51 -8.19 -13.96
N LEU A 27 3.01 -8.24 -12.72
CA LEU A 27 3.71 -7.09 -12.11
C LEU A 27 5.01 -6.74 -12.85
N GLN A 28 5.70 -7.74 -13.39
CA GLN A 28 6.91 -7.53 -14.18
C GLN A 28 6.57 -6.82 -15.50
N THR A 29 5.55 -7.30 -16.23
CA THR A 29 5.10 -6.68 -17.48
C THR A 29 4.58 -5.27 -17.25
N LEU A 30 3.78 -5.05 -16.20
CA LEU A 30 3.28 -3.72 -15.85
C LEU A 30 4.42 -2.76 -15.49
N ASN A 31 5.39 -3.21 -14.70
CA ASN A 31 6.55 -2.39 -14.34
C ASN A 31 7.43 -2.07 -15.56
N GLN A 32 7.60 -3.02 -16.49
CA GLN A 32 8.31 -2.78 -17.73
C GLN A 32 7.60 -1.72 -18.58
N ALA A 33 6.28 -1.87 -18.79
CA ALA A 33 5.46 -0.89 -19.51
C ALA A 33 5.55 0.51 -18.87
N TRP A 34 5.57 0.58 -17.54
CA TRP A 34 5.76 1.83 -16.81
C TRP A 34 7.13 2.47 -17.06
N ASN A 35 8.22 1.70 -16.96
CA ASN A 35 9.58 2.21 -17.21
C ASN A 35 9.77 2.70 -18.66
N ASP A 36 9.23 1.94 -19.62
CA ASP A 36 9.28 2.32 -21.04
C ASP A 36 8.50 3.62 -21.29
N HIS A 37 7.33 3.77 -20.66
CA HIS A 37 6.54 5.00 -20.70
C HIS A 37 7.29 6.19 -20.11
N GLN A 38 7.90 6.04 -18.93
CA GLN A 38 8.70 7.12 -18.32
C GLN A 38 9.86 7.55 -19.23
N THR A 39 10.57 6.59 -19.81
CA THR A 39 11.70 6.83 -20.71
C THR A 39 11.26 7.57 -21.97
N ALA A 40 10.18 7.12 -22.59
CA ALA A 40 9.60 7.77 -23.77
C ALA A 40 9.14 9.20 -23.46
N MET A 41 8.47 9.41 -22.32
CA MET A 41 7.93 10.73 -21.95
C MET A 41 9.02 11.76 -21.66
N VAL A 42 10.18 11.35 -21.13
CA VAL A 42 11.34 12.26 -20.99
C VAL A 42 11.81 12.75 -22.35
N MET A 43 11.99 11.85 -23.31
CA MET A 43 12.42 12.23 -24.68
C MET A 43 11.37 13.10 -25.39
N ILE A 44 10.09 12.74 -25.29
CA ILE A 44 8.99 13.51 -25.89
C ILE A 44 8.93 14.92 -25.30
N ARG A 45 9.04 15.06 -23.98
CA ARG A 45 9.09 16.37 -23.32
C ARG A 45 10.28 17.20 -23.80
N ASP A 46 11.46 16.59 -23.94
CA ASP A 46 12.67 17.31 -24.36
C ASP A 46 12.56 17.83 -25.81
N ILE A 47 11.95 17.06 -26.71
CA ILE A 47 11.63 17.50 -28.08
C ILE A 47 10.60 18.64 -28.06
N LEU A 48 9.59 18.54 -27.19
CA LEU A 48 8.49 19.50 -27.08
C LEU A 48 8.77 20.65 -26.08
N MET A 49 10.02 20.83 -25.66
CA MET A 49 10.40 21.74 -24.57
C MET A 49 9.90 23.18 -24.77
N TYR A 50 9.91 23.69 -26.01
CA TYR A 50 9.42 25.05 -26.27
C TYR A 50 7.90 25.17 -26.04
N MET A 51 7.13 24.18 -26.49
CA MET A 51 5.69 24.11 -26.23
C MET A 51 5.42 24.01 -24.73
N ASP A 52 6.18 23.18 -24.03
CA ASP A 52 6.06 22.97 -22.59
C ASP A 52 6.37 24.22 -21.76
N ARG A 53 7.30 25.07 -22.25
CA ARG A 53 7.66 26.34 -21.57
C ARG A 53 6.75 27.50 -21.90
N VAL A 54 6.26 27.61 -23.13
CA VAL A 54 5.52 28.79 -23.58
C VAL A 54 4.03 28.52 -23.61
N TYR A 55 3.60 27.53 -24.38
CA TYR A 55 2.17 27.28 -24.62
C TYR A 55 1.48 26.78 -23.35
N VAL A 56 2.07 25.81 -22.66
CA VAL A 56 1.48 25.20 -21.44
C VAL A 56 1.27 26.25 -20.36
N GLN A 57 2.28 27.10 -20.11
CA GLN A 57 2.20 28.18 -19.12
C GLN A 57 1.16 29.25 -19.49
N GLN A 58 1.09 29.65 -20.76
CA GLN A 58 0.13 30.66 -21.21
C GLN A 58 -1.32 30.20 -21.14
N ASN A 59 -1.56 28.90 -21.32
CA ASN A 59 -2.90 28.33 -21.39
C ASN A 59 -3.33 27.61 -20.10
N ASN A 60 -2.49 27.59 -19.05
CA ASN A 60 -2.75 26.92 -17.78
C ASN A 60 -3.24 25.47 -17.95
N VAL A 61 -2.54 24.71 -18.80
CA VAL A 61 -2.80 23.28 -19.02
C VAL A 61 -1.69 22.43 -18.40
N GLU A 62 -1.91 21.12 -18.31
CA GLU A 62 -0.88 20.18 -17.85
C GLU A 62 0.33 20.17 -18.78
N ASN A 63 1.52 20.07 -18.19
CA ASN A 63 2.76 19.89 -18.94
C ASN A 63 2.79 18.51 -19.63
N VAL A 64 3.67 18.36 -20.61
CA VAL A 64 3.76 17.15 -21.45
C VAL A 64 3.97 15.90 -20.60
N TYR A 65 4.80 15.96 -19.56
CA TYR A 65 5.08 14.83 -18.70
C TYR A 65 3.86 14.43 -17.86
N ASN A 66 3.20 15.39 -17.20
CA ASN A 66 1.97 15.18 -16.42
C ASN A 66 0.83 14.63 -17.29
N LEU A 67 0.67 15.15 -18.50
CA LEU A 67 -0.32 14.61 -19.44
C LEU A 67 -0.03 13.15 -19.79
N GLY A 68 1.25 12.79 -19.96
CA GLY A 68 1.67 11.40 -20.12
C GLY A 68 1.33 10.53 -18.91
N LEU A 69 1.51 11.03 -17.70
CA LEU A 69 1.12 10.34 -16.47
C LEU A 69 -0.39 10.10 -16.40
N ILE A 70 -1.19 11.13 -16.71
CA ILE A 70 -2.66 11.06 -16.71
C ILE A 70 -3.15 10.00 -17.71
N ILE A 71 -2.59 9.99 -18.92
CA ILE A 71 -2.95 9.02 -19.95
C ILE A 71 -2.59 7.60 -19.50
N PHE A 72 -1.39 7.37 -18.97
CA PHE A 72 -0.98 6.04 -18.50
C PHE A 72 -1.83 5.57 -17.31
N ARG A 73 -2.12 6.47 -16.37
CA ARG A 73 -3.02 6.20 -15.24
C ARG A 73 -4.38 5.75 -15.73
N ASP A 74 -5.05 6.57 -16.55
CA ASP A 74 -6.46 6.36 -16.89
C ASP A 74 -6.65 5.22 -17.90
N GLN A 75 -5.68 5.03 -18.79
CA GLN A 75 -5.80 4.06 -19.88
C GLN A 75 -5.13 2.72 -19.59
N VAL A 76 -4.21 2.61 -18.63
CA VAL A 76 -3.52 1.36 -18.30
C VAL A 76 -3.79 0.97 -16.85
N VAL A 77 -3.29 1.72 -15.88
CA VAL A 77 -3.32 1.31 -14.46
C VAL A 77 -4.74 1.27 -13.89
N ARG A 78 -5.57 2.27 -14.21
CA ARG A 78 -6.98 2.36 -13.79
C ARG A 78 -7.95 1.74 -14.79
N TYR A 79 -7.45 1.07 -15.82
CA TYR A 79 -8.30 0.26 -16.68
C TYR A 79 -8.89 -0.88 -15.86
N GLY A 80 -10.22 -1.04 -15.86
CA GLY A 80 -10.97 -1.77 -14.83
C GLY A 80 -10.36 -3.12 -14.40
N CYS A 81 -10.11 -4.01 -15.35
CA CYS A 81 -9.52 -5.32 -15.06
C CYS A 81 -8.05 -5.26 -14.61
N ILE A 82 -7.23 -4.36 -15.14
CA ILE A 82 -5.84 -4.17 -14.70
C ILE A 82 -5.81 -3.64 -13.27
N ARG A 83 -6.64 -2.62 -12.97
CA ARG A 83 -6.76 -2.02 -11.64
C ARG A 83 -7.15 -3.06 -10.60
N ASP A 84 -8.20 -3.81 -10.87
CA ASP A 84 -8.74 -4.78 -9.93
C ASP A 84 -7.77 -5.95 -9.73
N HIS A 85 -7.10 -6.38 -10.80
CA HIS A 85 -6.07 -7.41 -10.71
C HIS A 85 -4.83 -6.92 -9.93
N LEU A 86 -4.33 -5.71 -10.21
CA LEU A 86 -3.22 -5.09 -9.47
C LEU A 86 -3.50 -5.03 -7.97
N ARG A 87 -4.68 -4.52 -7.59
CA ARG A 87 -5.11 -4.50 -6.19
C ARG A 87 -5.09 -5.91 -5.60
N GLN A 88 -5.71 -6.88 -6.26
CA GLN A 88 -5.78 -8.25 -5.74
C GLN A 88 -4.39 -8.90 -5.61
N THR A 89 -3.51 -8.71 -6.59
CA THR A 89 -2.14 -9.25 -6.57
C THR A 89 -1.35 -8.70 -5.39
N LEU A 90 -1.36 -7.38 -5.18
CA LEU A 90 -0.61 -6.74 -4.09
C LEU A 90 -1.13 -7.17 -2.71
N LEU A 91 -2.46 -7.19 -2.54
CA LEU A 91 -3.10 -7.62 -1.29
C LEU A 91 -2.82 -9.09 -0.99
N ASP A 92 -2.90 -9.97 -1.99
CA ASP A 92 -2.59 -11.40 -1.85
C ASP A 92 -1.13 -11.64 -1.47
N MET A 93 -0.18 -10.92 -2.08
CA MET A 93 1.23 -11.02 -1.72
C MET A 93 1.46 -10.64 -0.25
N ILE A 94 0.84 -9.56 0.22
CA ILE A 94 0.95 -9.13 1.62
C ILE A 94 0.29 -10.17 2.56
N ALA A 95 -0.86 -10.73 2.18
CA ALA A 95 -1.54 -11.73 2.96
C ALA A 95 -0.73 -13.04 3.08
N ARG A 96 -0.06 -13.46 2.00
CA ARG A 96 0.87 -14.61 1.99
C ARG A 96 2.11 -14.33 2.84
N GLU A 97 2.67 -13.13 2.73
CA GLU A 97 3.81 -12.73 3.55
C GLU A 97 3.50 -12.75 5.05
N ARG A 98 2.31 -12.28 5.47
CA ARG A 98 1.85 -12.36 6.86
C ARG A 98 1.70 -13.80 7.37
N LYS A 99 1.50 -14.77 6.47
CA LYS A 99 1.46 -16.21 6.77
C LYS A 99 2.85 -16.86 6.77
N GLY A 100 3.91 -16.09 6.52
CA GLY A 100 5.30 -16.56 6.54
C GLY A 100 5.84 -16.98 5.17
N GLU A 101 5.11 -16.73 4.08
CA GLU A 101 5.61 -16.99 2.73
C GLU A 101 6.60 -15.90 2.28
N VAL A 102 7.61 -16.31 1.51
CA VAL A 102 8.54 -15.35 0.89
C VAL A 102 7.89 -14.78 -0.37
N VAL A 103 7.78 -13.46 -0.45
CA VAL A 103 7.23 -12.74 -1.60
C VAL A 103 8.23 -11.74 -2.17
N ASP A 104 8.02 -11.33 -3.41
CA ASP A 104 8.83 -10.28 -4.05
C ASP A 104 8.43 -8.89 -3.52
N ARG A 105 9.09 -8.47 -2.43
CA ARG A 105 8.97 -7.13 -1.85
C ARG A 105 9.32 -6.01 -2.84
N GLY A 106 10.22 -6.27 -3.78
CA GLY A 106 10.64 -5.30 -4.80
C GLY A 106 9.52 -4.99 -5.78
N ALA A 107 8.76 -6.01 -6.21
CA ALA A 107 7.59 -5.83 -7.07
C ALA A 107 6.50 -4.98 -6.39
N ILE A 108 6.23 -5.21 -5.10
CA ILE A 108 5.29 -4.40 -4.31
C ILE A 108 5.76 -2.95 -4.25
N ARG A 109 7.04 -2.74 -3.93
CA ARG A 109 7.64 -1.40 -3.85
C ARG A 109 7.51 -0.63 -5.16
N ASN A 110 7.87 -1.25 -6.28
CA ASN A 110 7.81 -0.61 -7.59
C ASN A 110 6.37 -0.23 -7.95
N ALA A 111 5.40 -1.11 -7.68
CA ALA A 111 3.98 -0.82 -7.92
C ALA A 111 3.47 0.33 -7.02
N CYS A 112 3.84 0.35 -5.73
CA CYS A 112 3.47 1.43 -4.83
C CYS A 112 4.07 2.78 -5.26
N GLN A 113 5.33 2.79 -5.68
CA GLN A 113 5.99 3.99 -6.20
C GLN A 113 5.33 4.49 -7.49
N MET A 114 4.97 3.60 -8.40
CA MET A 114 4.21 3.94 -9.60
C MET A 114 2.86 4.58 -9.24
N LEU A 115 2.09 3.98 -8.32
CA LEU A 115 0.80 4.54 -7.88
C LEU A 115 0.95 5.92 -7.24
N MET A 116 2.02 6.14 -6.47
CA MET A 116 2.34 7.47 -5.91
C MET A 116 2.60 8.50 -7.03
N ILE A 117 3.46 8.17 -8.01
CA ILE A 117 3.80 9.08 -9.11
C ILE A 117 2.56 9.40 -9.98
N LEU A 118 1.68 8.42 -10.20
CA LEU A 118 0.43 8.63 -10.96
C LEU A 118 -0.59 9.49 -10.21
N GLY A 119 -0.43 9.65 -8.89
CA GLY A 119 -1.13 10.64 -8.08
C GLY A 119 -0.68 12.09 -8.34
N LEU A 120 0.27 12.29 -9.26
CA LEU A 120 0.93 13.56 -9.51
C LEU A 120 1.63 14.04 -8.22
N GLU A 121 1.50 15.31 -7.86
CA GLU A 121 2.06 15.85 -6.60
C GLU A 121 1.28 15.41 -5.34
N GLY A 122 0.38 14.41 -5.46
CA GLY A 122 -0.45 13.89 -4.38
C GLY A 122 -0.47 12.36 -4.31
N ARG A 123 -1.22 11.82 -3.33
CA ARG A 123 -1.29 10.38 -3.05
C ARG A 123 -2.62 9.71 -3.41
N SER A 124 -3.53 10.42 -4.09
CA SER A 124 -4.91 9.95 -4.31
C SER A 124 -4.99 8.60 -5.02
N VAL A 125 -4.15 8.38 -6.02
CA VAL A 125 -4.12 7.10 -6.76
C VAL A 125 -3.65 5.95 -5.87
N TYR A 126 -2.60 6.17 -5.08
CA TYR A 126 -2.13 5.20 -4.10
C TYR A 126 -3.15 4.91 -3.00
N GLU A 127 -3.78 5.97 -2.47
CA GLU A 127 -4.75 5.90 -1.39
C GLU A 127 -6.00 5.11 -1.80
N GLU A 128 -6.60 5.47 -2.95
CA GLU A 128 -7.83 4.86 -3.45
C GLU A 128 -7.60 3.44 -3.99
N ASP A 129 -6.54 3.22 -4.77
CA ASP A 129 -6.37 1.97 -5.52
C ASP A 129 -5.67 0.88 -4.69
N PHE A 130 -4.92 1.27 -3.64
CA PHE A 130 -4.16 0.34 -2.79
C PHE A 130 -4.38 0.54 -1.28
N GLU A 131 -4.10 1.72 -0.72
CA GLU A 131 -4.00 1.89 0.74
C GLU A 131 -5.33 1.60 1.45
N ALA A 132 -6.44 2.17 0.98
CA ALA A 132 -7.74 1.96 1.61
C ALA A 132 -8.14 0.45 1.62
N PRO A 133 -8.09 -0.27 0.48
CA PRO A 133 -8.28 -1.74 0.48
C PRO A 133 -7.28 -2.50 1.35
N PHE A 134 -6.01 -2.06 1.38
CA PHE A 134 -4.98 -2.68 2.22
C PHE A 134 -5.29 -2.54 3.71
N LEU A 135 -5.69 -1.35 4.16
CA LEU A 135 -6.06 -1.10 5.55
C LEU A 135 -7.32 -1.87 5.95
N GLU A 136 -8.29 -2.00 5.05
CA GLU A 136 -9.50 -2.80 5.25
C GLU A 136 -9.18 -4.29 5.45
N MET A 137 -8.48 -4.91 4.48
CA MET A 137 -8.03 -6.31 4.59
C MET A 137 -7.15 -6.54 5.83
N SER A 138 -6.31 -5.56 6.19
CA SER A 138 -5.47 -5.63 7.37
C SER A 138 -6.28 -5.61 8.66
N ALA A 139 -7.32 -4.78 8.74
CA ALA A 139 -8.20 -4.75 9.90
C ALA A 139 -8.89 -6.10 10.11
N GLU A 140 -9.41 -6.73 9.05
CA GLU A 140 -10.02 -8.05 9.11
C GLU A 140 -9.02 -9.12 9.57
N PHE A 141 -7.80 -9.09 9.02
CA PHE A 141 -6.72 -9.99 9.43
C PHE A 141 -6.39 -9.85 10.92
N PHE A 142 -6.17 -8.63 11.42
CA PHE A 142 -5.84 -8.40 12.82
C PHE A 142 -7.00 -8.71 13.76
N GLN A 143 -8.25 -8.53 13.33
CA GLN A 143 -9.42 -8.92 14.11
C GLN A 143 -9.49 -10.44 14.31
N MET A 144 -9.21 -11.24 13.28
CA MET A 144 -9.16 -12.70 13.42
C MET A 144 -7.96 -13.13 14.27
N GLU A 145 -6.82 -12.48 14.07
CA GLU A 145 -5.61 -12.76 14.83
C GLU A 145 -5.75 -12.42 16.32
N SER A 146 -6.42 -11.33 16.67
CA SER A 146 -6.66 -10.94 18.06
C SER A 146 -7.46 -12.00 18.82
N GLN A 147 -8.50 -12.56 18.19
CA GLN A 147 -9.34 -13.60 18.77
C GLN A 147 -8.52 -14.86 19.06
N LYS A 148 -7.72 -15.29 18.08
CA LYS A 148 -6.81 -16.44 18.26
C LYS A 148 -5.82 -16.19 19.39
N PHE A 149 -5.19 -15.02 19.41
CA PHE A 149 -4.18 -14.71 20.41
C PHE A 149 -4.77 -14.65 21.82
N LEU A 150 -5.95 -14.06 22.00
CA LEU A 150 -6.63 -14.00 23.30
C LEU A 150 -7.08 -15.38 23.80
N ALA A 151 -7.47 -16.29 22.89
CA ALA A 151 -7.89 -17.64 23.27
C ALA A 151 -6.70 -18.53 23.71
N GLU A 152 -5.52 -18.32 23.11
CA GLU A 152 -4.39 -19.25 23.25
C GLU A 152 -3.26 -18.74 24.17
N ASN A 153 -3.27 -17.47 24.57
CA ASN A 153 -2.11 -16.83 25.21
C ASN A 153 -2.48 -16.08 26.50
N SER A 154 -1.51 -15.93 27.40
CA SER A 154 -1.63 -15.05 28.58
C SER A 154 -1.47 -13.58 28.18
N ALA A 155 -1.89 -12.64 29.04
CA ALA A 155 -1.91 -11.22 28.69
C ALA A 155 -0.50 -10.68 28.37
N SER A 156 0.53 -11.16 29.07
CA SER A 156 1.92 -10.77 28.80
C SER A 156 2.44 -11.28 27.46
N VAL A 157 2.06 -12.50 27.07
CA VAL A 157 2.41 -13.07 25.76
C VAL A 157 1.65 -12.35 24.65
N TYR A 158 0.37 -12.03 24.88
CA TYR A 158 -0.45 -11.23 23.97
C TYR A 158 0.21 -9.88 23.67
N ILE A 159 0.57 -9.11 24.72
CA ILE A 159 1.22 -7.79 24.55
C ILE A 159 2.53 -7.90 23.74
N LYS A 160 3.35 -8.93 23.99
CA LYS A 160 4.58 -9.17 23.21
C LYS A 160 4.29 -9.45 21.74
N LYS A 161 3.23 -10.22 21.44
CA LYS A 161 2.81 -10.49 20.06
C LYS A 161 2.28 -9.22 19.36
N VAL A 162 1.57 -8.35 20.08
CA VAL A 162 1.14 -7.05 19.55
C VAL A 162 2.35 -6.16 19.23
N GLU A 163 3.32 -6.06 20.14
CA GLU A 163 4.57 -5.30 19.92
C GLU A 163 5.34 -5.84 18.71
N ALA A 164 5.44 -7.17 18.57
CA ALA A 164 6.03 -7.80 17.39
C ALA A 164 5.28 -7.45 16.11
N ARG A 165 3.94 -7.50 16.12
CA ARG A 165 3.13 -7.20 14.93
C ARG A 165 3.24 -5.75 14.48
N ILE A 166 3.29 -4.80 15.43
CA ILE A 166 3.53 -3.38 15.12
C ILE A 166 4.88 -3.24 14.40
N ASN A 167 5.94 -3.86 14.93
CA ASN A 167 7.27 -3.78 14.31
C ASN A 167 7.31 -4.42 12.91
N GLU A 168 6.64 -5.56 12.73
CA GLU A 168 6.57 -6.24 11.43
C GLU A 168 5.84 -5.39 10.37
N GLU A 169 4.78 -4.68 10.73
CA GLU A 169 4.06 -3.81 9.80
C GLU A 169 4.82 -2.50 9.51
N ILE A 170 5.53 -1.94 10.50
CA ILE A 170 6.47 -0.82 10.26
C ILE A 170 7.58 -1.28 9.30
N GLU A 171 8.16 -2.46 9.51
CA GLU A 171 9.15 -3.03 8.61
C GLU A 171 8.60 -3.23 7.20
N ARG A 172 7.37 -3.74 7.07
CA ARG A 172 6.70 -3.90 5.78
C ARG A 172 6.58 -2.57 5.03
N VAL A 173 6.13 -1.52 5.73
CA VAL A 173 6.00 -0.19 5.15
C VAL A 173 7.36 0.29 4.65
N MET A 174 8.40 0.22 5.49
CA MET A 174 9.74 0.69 5.12
C MET A 174 10.32 0.00 3.87
N HIS A 175 10.04 -1.29 3.69
CA HIS A 175 10.63 -2.06 2.58
C HIS A 175 9.79 -2.04 1.30
N CYS A 176 8.46 -1.89 1.41
CA CYS A 176 7.55 -2.21 0.30
C CYS A 176 6.51 -1.14 0.01
N LEU A 177 6.16 -0.27 0.95
CA LEU A 177 5.03 0.67 0.81
C LEU A 177 5.52 2.12 0.85
N ASP A 178 4.61 3.08 0.69
CA ASP A 178 4.96 4.48 0.92
C ASP A 178 5.00 4.78 2.42
N LYS A 179 5.97 5.58 2.87
CA LYS A 179 6.18 5.93 4.28
C LYS A 179 4.93 6.58 4.92
N SER A 180 4.11 7.27 4.13
CA SER A 180 2.86 7.86 4.60
C SER A 180 1.81 6.84 5.07
N THR A 181 2.04 5.55 4.84
CA THR A 181 1.19 4.43 5.29
C THR A 181 1.52 3.95 6.71
N GLU A 182 2.68 4.32 7.26
CA GLU A 182 3.14 3.84 8.58
C GLU A 182 2.14 4.18 9.70
N GLU A 183 1.77 5.45 9.83
CA GLU A 183 0.82 5.87 10.85
C GLU A 183 -0.57 5.22 10.66
N PRO A 184 -1.17 5.20 9.45
CA PRO A 184 -2.44 4.50 9.20
C PRO A 184 -2.44 3.02 9.60
N ILE A 185 -1.42 2.24 9.19
CA ILE A 185 -1.39 0.80 9.51
C ILE A 185 -1.16 0.54 10.99
N VAL A 186 -0.31 1.33 11.65
CA VAL A 186 -0.08 1.22 13.09
C VAL A 186 -1.38 1.50 13.85
N LYS A 187 -2.13 2.54 13.47
CA LYS A 187 -3.46 2.82 14.07
C LYS A 187 -4.44 1.67 13.87
N VAL A 188 -4.41 0.99 12.71
CA VAL A 188 -5.26 -0.18 12.48
C VAL A 188 -4.84 -1.34 13.41
N VAL A 189 -3.54 -1.63 13.54
CA VAL A 189 -3.03 -2.66 14.46
C VAL A 189 -3.42 -2.33 15.90
N GLU A 190 -3.19 -1.10 16.37
CA GLU A 190 -3.55 -0.65 17.72
C GLU A 190 -5.05 -0.75 17.97
N ARG A 191 -5.88 -0.32 17.01
CA ARG A 191 -7.34 -0.39 17.14
C ARG A 191 -7.82 -1.83 17.29
N GLU A 192 -7.37 -2.71 16.39
CA GLU A 192 -7.86 -4.09 16.32
C GLU A 192 -7.30 -4.99 17.42
N LEU A 193 -6.02 -4.81 17.80
CA LEU A 193 -5.37 -5.65 18.81
C LEU A 193 -5.43 -5.07 20.24
N ILE A 194 -5.59 -3.75 20.40
CA ILE A 194 -5.52 -3.10 21.72
C ILE A 194 -6.85 -2.46 22.08
N SER A 195 -7.29 -1.45 21.33
CA SER A 195 -8.44 -0.62 21.71
C SER A 195 -9.73 -1.44 21.87
N LYS A 196 -10.01 -2.36 20.93
CA LYS A 196 -11.20 -3.24 20.99
C LYS A 196 -11.16 -4.26 22.14
N HIS A 197 -9.99 -4.56 22.70
CA HIS A 197 -9.79 -5.63 23.68
C HIS A 197 -9.23 -5.14 25.02
N MET A 198 -9.16 -3.82 25.24
CA MET A 198 -8.49 -3.23 26.40
C MET A 198 -9.02 -3.79 27.73
N LYS A 199 -10.35 -3.88 27.88
CA LYS A 199 -10.97 -4.45 29.08
C LYS A 199 -10.59 -5.91 29.27
N THR A 200 -10.69 -6.72 28.21
CA THR A 200 -10.34 -8.14 28.21
C THR A 200 -8.88 -8.38 28.61
N ILE A 201 -7.94 -7.59 28.08
CA ILE A 201 -6.51 -7.72 28.37
C ILE A 201 -6.21 -7.38 29.84
N VAL A 202 -6.85 -6.34 30.38
CA VAL A 202 -6.68 -5.91 31.79
C VAL A 202 -7.24 -6.95 32.76
N GLU A 203 -8.42 -7.49 32.45
CA GLU A 203 -9.21 -8.38 33.31
C GLU A 203 -8.88 -9.86 33.13
N MET A 204 -7.98 -10.22 32.20
CA MET A 204 -7.61 -11.61 31.94
C MET A 204 -7.24 -12.36 33.21
N GLU A 205 -7.98 -13.44 33.48
CA GLU A 205 -7.81 -14.22 34.70
C GLU A 205 -6.37 -14.73 34.83
N ASN A 206 -5.80 -14.60 36.02
CA ASN A 206 -4.46 -15.09 36.38
C ASN A 206 -3.29 -14.58 35.51
N SER A 207 -3.50 -13.54 34.70
CA SER A 207 -2.43 -12.99 33.85
C SER A 207 -2.57 -11.51 33.49
N GLY A 208 -3.74 -10.91 33.67
CA GLY A 208 -4.00 -9.49 33.41
C GLY A 208 -3.25 -8.55 34.35
N LEU A 209 -3.40 -7.25 34.11
CA LEU A 209 -2.69 -6.17 34.81
C LEU A 209 -2.79 -6.26 36.34
N VAL A 210 -3.96 -6.63 36.87
CA VAL A 210 -4.18 -6.81 38.32
C VAL A 210 -3.31 -7.94 38.87
N HIS A 211 -3.15 -9.04 38.13
CA HIS A 211 -2.29 -10.15 38.51
C HIS A 211 -0.80 -9.79 38.38
N MET A 212 -0.41 -9.06 37.33
CA MET A 212 0.97 -8.59 37.15
C MET A 212 1.41 -7.63 38.28
N LEU A 213 0.52 -6.74 38.70
CA LEU A 213 0.74 -5.83 39.82
C LEU A 213 0.79 -6.57 41.17
N LYS A 214 -0.10 -7.55 41.39
CA LYS A 214 -0.10 -8.37 42.62
C LYS A 214 1.16 -9.24 42.77
N ASN A 215 1.72 -9.72 41.66
CA ASN A 215 2.86 -10.64 41.67
C ASN A 215 4.22 -9.97 41.44
N GLY A 216 4.29 -8.63 41.52
CA GLY A 216 5.55 -7.90 41.46
C GLY A 216 6.34 -8.07 40.16
N LYS A 217 5.69 -8.46 39.05
CA LYS A 217 6.33 -8.51 37.72
C LYS A 217 6.41 -7.09 37.15
N THR A 218 7.24 -6.25 37.77
CA THR A 218 7.59 -4.91 37.29
C THR A 218 8.64 -5.00 36.19
N GLU A 219 8.25 -5.49 35.01
CA GLU A 219 8.91 -5.04 33.79
C GLU A 219 8.02 -3.92 33.23
N GLY A 220 8.44 -2.68 33.46
CA GLY A 220 7.69 -1.47 33.15
C GLY A 220 7.43 -1.26 31.66
N LYS A 221 6.45 -1.97 31.10
CA LYS A 221 5.98 -1.79 29.71
C LYS A 221 4.51 -1.38 29.58
N CYS A 222 3.70 -1.55 30.62
CA CYS A 222 2.25 -1.29 30.51
C CYS A 222 1.86 0.20 30.63
N TYR A 223 2.75 1.07 31.11
CA TYR A 223 2.46 2.50 31.25
C TYR A 223 2.44 3.28 29.93
N ARG A 224 2.92 2.69 28.82
CA ARG A 224 2.97 3.37 27.50
C ARG A 224 1.69 3.25 26.66
N LEU A 225 0.71 2.47 27.12
CA LEU A 225 -0.56 2.24 26.41
C LEU A 225 -1.73 3.12 26.92
N LYS A 226 -1.49 4.02 27.87
CA LYS A 226 -2.53 4.92 28.43
C LYS A 226 -2.44 6.38 27.96
N ASN A 227 -1.37 6.79 27.28
CA ASN A 227 -1.09 8.21 27.00
C ASN A 227 -0.79 8.50 25.52
N ASN A 228 -1.59 7.95 24.59
CA ASN A 228 -1.75 8.49 23.24
C ASN A 228 -3.19 8.23 22.78
#